data_AF-A0A352XJ03-F1
#
_entry.id   AF-A0A352XJ03-F1
#
_cell.length_a   1.000
_cell.length_b   1.000
_cell.length_c   1.000
_cell.angle_alpha   90.00
_cell.angle_beta   90.00
_cell.angle_gamma   90.00
#
_symmetry.space_group_name_H-M   'P 1'
#
loop_
_entity.id
_entity.type
_entity.pdbx_description
1 polymer ?
#
loop_
_entity_poly.entity_id
_entity_poly.type
_entity_poly.pdbx_seq_one_letter_code
_entity_poly.pdbx_strand_id
1 'polypeptide(L)'
;MMLSNRADIPNSVTVSATGTGNVIIGANNTGSGANAAAYLGTITLNRPTIFSGEVLGDRLAFDGKITGNVGTITVTGGSRTTFSNTTNDFVGSILITGYGSVLRASVGTVSEVIPDTTDINITEGGIFQLSSSSGAETINALNGQATATVRTHNSGIYGSGLIVGSANGSGTFAGVMTDGGTNNPLSLTKVGIGSQVLSGFNTYTGNTIASAGTLEIADDAAITFRVTNTTSNTLTGAGTVLLNGNFAINVAAFNLTTPTSWVLENADYLPSAYGASFQVVTPLGVAWEDVGSDTWTLEQGNYKWTFVETTGTLSVAPSGYGQWALANATGQAASLDHDNDGMTNALEYFMGQSGNSFTSNPVLGAANVITWPKGTGYIGTYSEDYWIETSENLVDWSPVAATAVIFNSNDIQYTLPSGSPVKFTRLKVVVP
;
A
#
# COMPACT_ATOMS: atom_id res chain seq x y z
N MET A 1 40.62 -11.67 -3.56
CA MET A 1 41.16 -10.86 -4.68
C MET A 1 40.11 -9.84 -5.07
N MET A 2 40.50 -8.58 -5.30
CA MET A 2 39.59 -7.51 -5.68
C MET A 2 39.98 -6.92 -7.03
N LEU A 3 39.03 -6.83 -7.95
CA LEU A 3 39.15 -6.08 -9.20
C LEU A 3 38.19 -4.90 -9.13
N SER A 4 38.72 -3.68 -9.11
CA SER A 4 37.91 -2.46 -8.99
C SER A 4 38.15 -1.51 -10.14
N ASN A 5 37.07 -0.91 -10.65
CA ASN A 5 37.14 0.00 -11.78
C ASN A 5 36.89 1.46 -11.37
N ARG A 6 37.73 2.37 -11.89
CA ARG A 6 37.46 3.82 -11.92
C ARG A 6 36.98 4.33 -13.29
N ALA A 7 37.09 3.50 -14.32
CA ALA A 7 36.68 3.78 -15.68
C ALA A 7 36.07 2.52 -16.30
N ASP A 8 35.46 2.65 -17.47
CA ASP A 8 34.87 1.50 -18.15
C ASP A 8 35.93 0.44 -18.46
N ILE A 9 35.58 -0.82 -18.23
CA ILE A 9 36.44 -1.97 -18.51
C ILE A 9 35.90 -2.67 -19.76
N PRO A 10 36.50 -2.44 -20.94
CA PRO A 10 36.07 -3.08 -22.19
C PRO A 10 36.52 -4.54 -22.30
N ASN A 11 37.55 -4.92 -21.52
CA ASN A 11 38.12 -6.25 -21.58
C ASN A 11 37.24 -7.27 -20.87
N SER A 12 37.22 -8.49 -21.40
CA SER A 12 36.55 -9.61 -20.72
C SER A 12 37.30 -9.99 -19.46
N VAL A 13 36.56 -10.39 -18.43
CA VAL A 13 37.09 -10.85 -17.14
C VAL A 13 36.71 -12.30 -16.94
N THR A 14 37.65 -13.14 -16.50
CA THR A 14 37.37 -14.53 -16.15
C THR A 14 37.75 -14.78 -14.70
N VAL A 15 36.75 -15.17 -13.89
CA VAL A 15 36.98 -15.77 -12.58
C VAL A 15 37.14 -17.27 -12.79
N SER A 16 38.37 -17.75 -12.67
CA SER A 16 38.69 -19.17 -12.81
C SER A 16 38.01 -20.01 -11.73
N ALA A 17 37.65 -21.25 -12.09
CA ALA A 17 37.21 -22.28 -11.15
C ALA A 17 38.33 -22.70 -10.18
N THR A 18 39.59 -22.51 -10.58
CA THR A 18 40.76 -22.86 -9.75
C THR A 18 41.14 -21.70 -8.84
N GLY A 19 40.97 -21.86 -7.53
CA GLY A 19 41.41 -20.90 -6.52
C GLY A 19 40.67 -21.05 -5.19
N THR A 20 41.27 -20.54 -4.12
CA THR A 20 40.66 -20.48 -2.79
C THR A 20 40.42 -19.02 -2.39
N GLY A 21 39.46 -18.78 -1.48
CA GLY A 21 39.12 -17.45 -0.96
C GLY A 21 38.20 -16.61 -1.85
N ASN A 22 37.75 -15.49 -1.29
CA ASN A 22 36.73 -14.62 -1.90
C ASN A 22 37.25 -13.89 -3.14
N VAL A 23 36.40 -13.79 -4.16
CA VAL A 23 36.59 -12.95 -5.35
C VAL A 23 35.61 -11.81 -5.27
N ILE A 24 36.12 -10.58 -5.36
CA ILE A 24 35.32 -9.37 -5.36
C ILE A 24 35.55 -8.66 -6.70
N ILE A 25 34.48 -8.41 -7.43
CA ILE A 25 34.46 -7.49 -8.57
C ILE A 25 33.71 -6.24 -8.12
N GLY A 26 34.35 -5.10 -8.18
CA GLY A 26 33.84 -3.87 -7.60
C GLY A 26 34.05 -2.65 -8.46
N ALA A 27 33.57 -1.54 -7.92
CA ALA A 27 33.85 -0.19 -8.39
C ALA A 27 34.36 0.63 -7.21
N ASN A 28 35.30 1.53 -7.47
CA ASN A 28 35.86 2.45 -6.47
C ASN A 28 35.71 3.91 -6.94
N ASN A 29 34.56 4.18 -7.54
CA ASN A 29 34.22 5.48 -8.08
C ASN A 29 33.46 6.33 -7.06
N THR A 30 34.22 7.10 -6.28
CA THR A 30 33.75 8.11 -5.32
C THR A 30 33.04 9.31 -5.99
N GLY A 31 32.59 9.19 -7.23
CA GLY A 31 32.10 10.29 -8.05
C GLY A 31 30.59 10.33 -8.14
N SER A 32 29.99 11.40 -7.63
CA SER A 32 28.59 11.83 -7.82
C SER A 32 28.20 12.16 -9.27
N GLY A 33 28.97 11.71 -10.28
CA GLY A 33 28.66 11.89 -11.70
C GLY A 33 27.47 11.03 -12.15
N ALA A 34 26.79 11.39 -13.24
CA ALA A 34 25.53 10.75 -13.66
C ALA A 34 25.65 9.23 -13.94
N ASN A 35 26.80 8.74 -14.41
CA ASN A 35 26.99 7.36 -14.87
C ASN A 35 28.04 6.60 -14.04
N ALA A 36 27.76 5.34 -13.72
CA ALA A 36 28.72 4.43 -13.10
C ALA A 36 29.77 4.00 -14.14
N ALA A 37 31.01 3.75 -13.73
CA ALA A 37 31.94 3.05 -14.62
C ALA A 37 31.48 1.60 -14.77
N ALA A 38 31.46 1.11 -16.01
CA ALA A 38 30.85 -0.16 -16.35
C ALA A 38 31.87 -1.21 -16.77
N TYR A 39 31.57 -2.47 -16.47
CA TYR A 39 32.20 -3.62 -17.11
C TYR A 39 31.45 -3.90 -18.42
N LEU A 40 32.10 -3.60 -19.55
CA LEU A 40 31.53 -3.75 -20.89
C LEU A 40 31.89 -5.10 -21.53
N GLY A 41 33.05 -5.66 -21.16
CA GLY A 41 33.47 -6.98 -21.62
C GLY A 41 32.67 -8.12 -20.98
N THR A 42 32.76 -9.33 -21.55
CA THR A 42 32.11 -10.50 -20.97
C THR A 42 32.75 -10.87 -19.63
N ILE A 43 31.93 -11.09 -18.61
CA ILE A 43 32.33 -11.53 -17.28
C ILE A 43 31.98 -13.01 -17.13
N THR A 44 33.00 -13.87 -17.19
CA THR A 44 32.83 -15.33 -16.99
C THR A 44 33.13 -15.69 -15.54
N LEU A 45 32.12 -16.19 -14.82
CA LEU A 45 32.19 -16.57 -13.42
C LEU A 45 32.08 -18.08 -13.26
N ASN A 46 33.13 -18.74 -12.77
CA ASN A 46 33.14 -20.20 -12.59
C ASN A 46 33.20 -20.64 -11.12
N ARG A 47 32.90 -19.72 -10.19
CA ARG A 47 32.81 -19.95 -8.75
C ARG A 47 32.17 -18.74 -8.04
N PRO A 48 31.74 -18.88 -6.77
CA PRO A 48 31.07 -17.80 -6.05
C PRO A 48 31.86 -16.50 -6.08
N THR A 49 31.15 -15.42 -6.41
CA THR A 49 31.76 -14.11 -6.67
C THR A 49 30.93 -13.02 -6.00
N ILE A 50 31.62 -12.07 -5.37
CA ILE A 50 31.01 -10.93 -4.69
C ILE A 50 31.08 -9.72 -5.63
N PHE A 51 29.96 -9.05 -5.81
CA PHE A 51 29.84 -7.75 -6.44
C PHE A 51 29.64 -6.70 -5.36
N SER A 52 30.58 -5.76 -5.25
CA SER A 52 30.55 -4.76 -4.17
C SER A 52 31.08 -3.41 -4.60
N GLY A 53 30.37 -2.34 -4.20
CA GLY A 53 30.98 -1.01 -4.11
C GLY A 53 31.86 -0.93 -2.86
N GLU A 54 33.03 -0.31 -2.96
CA GLU A 54 34.01 -0.24 -1.86
C GLU A 54 33.60 0.77 -0.78
N VAL A 55 32.89 1.83 -1.19
CA VAL A 55 32.49 2.94 -0.34
C VAL A 55 31.00 3.19 -0.46
N LEU A 56 30.38 3.68 0.63
CA LEU A 56 29.01 4.18 0.62
C LEU A 56 28.87 5.27 -0.45
N GLY A 57 28.16 4.96 -1.55
CA GLY A 57 28.01 5.84 -2.71
C GLY A 57 28.50 5.25 -4.03
N ASP A 58 29.37 4.24 -3.99
CA ASP A 58 29.90 3.61 -5.20
C ASP A 58 28.79 2.92 -5.99
N ARG A 59 28.80 3.11 -7.31
CA ARG A 59 27.89 2.41 -8.23
C ARG A 59 28.70 1.50 -9.14
N LEU A 60 28.31 0.25 -9.19
CA LEU A 60 28.86 -0.80 -10.06
C LEU A 60 27.86 -1.09 -11.18
N ALA A 61 28.35 -1.23 -12.41
CA ALA A 61 27.52 -1.55 -13.57
C ALA A 61 28.15 -2.65 -14.41
N PHE A 62 27.31 -3.58 -14.88
CA PHE A 62 27.65 -4.64 -15.81
C PHE A 62 26.77 -4.50 -17.05
N ASP A 63 27.35 -3.93 -18.10
CA ASP A 63 26.71 -3.77 -19.41
C ASP A 63 27.15 -4.89 -20.37
N GLY A 64 28.29 -5.53 -20.08
CA GLY A 64 28.71 -6.77 -20.72
C GLY A 64 27.95 -8.00 -20.18
N LYS A 65 27.99 -9.08 -20.95
CA LYS A 65 27.37 -10.36 -20.60
C LYS A 65 28.03 -10.98 -19.36
N ILE A 66 27.24 -11.44 -18.41
CA ILE A 66 27.64 -12.28 -17.28
C ILE A 66 27.29 -13.73 -17.61
N THR A 67 28.27 -14.63 -17.49
CA THR A 67 28.16 -16.03 -17.90
C THR A 67 28.92 -16.97 -16.95
N GLY A 68 28.76 -18.28 -17.13
CA GLY A 68 29.46 -19.33 -16.38
C GLY A 68 28.67 -19.85 -15.18
N ASN A 69 29.17 -20.95 -14.59
CA ASN A 69 28.57 -21.54 -13.39
C ASN A 69 29.17 -20.89 -12.14
N VAL A 70 28.47 -19.88 -11.64
CA VAL A 70 28.93 -19.07 -10.51
C VAL A 70 28.57 -19.71 -9.17
N GLY A 71 27.57 -20.58 -9.11
CA GLY A 71 26.95 -21.02 -7.86
C GLY A 71 26.16 -19.88 -7.22
N THR A 72 26.84 -18.84 -6.71
CA THR A 72 26.18 -17.65 -6.15
C THR A 72 26.92 -16.36 -6.50
N ILE A 73 26.19 -15.37 -7.01
CA ILE A 73 26.62 -13.97 -7.06
C ILE A 73 26.13 -13.29 -5.78
N THR A 74 27.04 -12.73 -4.98
CA THR A 74 26.66 -11.95 -3.79
C THR A 74 26.76 -10.46 -4.10
N VAL A 75 25.66 -9.73 -4.05
CA VAL A 75 25.63 -8.27 -4.15
C VAL A 75 25.58 -7.67 -2.75
N THR A 76 26.58 -6.86 -2.41
CA THR A 76 26.69 -6.21 -1.09
C THR A 76 27.43 -4.88 -1.19
N GLY A 77 27.22 -3.97 -0.25
CA GLY A 77 27.96 -2.70 -0.17
C GLY A 77 27.68 -1.75 -1.35
N GLY A 78 28.38 -0.61 -1.34
CA GLY A 78 28.13 0.46 -2.30
C GLY A 78 26.75 1.08 -2.19
N SER A 79 26.40 1.89 -3.18
CA SER A 79 25.03 2.39 -3.39
C SER A 79 24.20 1.48 -4.29
N ARG A 80 24.81 0.85 -5.30
CA ARG A 80 24.08 0.03 -6.30
C ARG A 80 25.01 -0.81 -7.18
N THR A 81 24.59 -2.04 -7.48
CA THR A 81 25.07 -2.86 -8.61
C THR A 81 23.99 -2.93 -9.68
N THR A 82 24.31 -2.69 -10.95
CA THR A 82 23.33 -2.67 -12.06
C THR A 82 23.67 -3.71 -13.11
N PHE A 83 22.71 -4.53 -13.51
CA PHE A 83 22.81 -5.40 -14.69
C PHE A 83 22.00 -4.80 -15.84
N SER A 84 22.58 -4.70 -17.02
CA SER A 84 21.93 -4.07 -18.19
C SER A 84 21.94 -4.95 -19.45
N ASN A 85 22.47 -6.17 -19.38
CA ASN A 85 22.67 -7.04 -20.54
C ASN A 85 21.63 -8.17 -20.57
N THR A 86 20.84 -8.24 -21.64
CA THR A 86 19.76 -9.24 -21.80
C THR A 86 20.24 -10.62 -22.24
N THR A 87 21.54 -10.78 -22.48
CA THR A 87 22.15 -12.05 -22.92
C THR A 87 22.90 -12.77 -21.80
N ASN A 88 22.72 -12.31 -20.56
CA ASN A 88 23.24 -12.98 -19.37
C ASN A 88 22.73 -14.43 -19.34
N ASP A 89 23.63 -15.37 -19.09
CA ASP A 89 23.35 -16.82 -19.09
C ASP A 89 24.14 -17.57 -18.02
N PHE A 90 24.48 -16.87 -16.93
CA PHE A 90 25.13 -17.50 -15.80
C PHE A 90 24.21 -18.54 -15.15
N VAL A 91 24.81 -19.56 -14.54
CA VAL A 91 24.10 -20.60 -13.80
C VAL A 91 24.41 -20.42 -12.31
N GLY A 92 23.37 -20.22 -11.51
CA GLY A 92 23.48 -20.04 -10.06
C GLY A 92 22.37 -19.15 -9.51
N SER A 93 22.51 -18.80 -8.23
CA SER A 93 21.62 -17.88 -7.53
C SER A 93 22.26 -16.50 -7.35
N ILE A 94 21.42 -15.54 -6.96
CA ILE A 94 21.87 -14.24 -6.47
C ILE A 94 21.51 -14.12 -4.99
N LEU A 95 22.45 -13.61 -4.20
CA LEU A 95 22.25 -13.17 -2.83
C LEU A 95 22.44 -11.64 -2.77
N ILE A 96 21.43 -10.89 -2.34
CA ILE A 96 21.52 -9.46 -2.07
C ILE A 96 21.53 -9.28 -0.55
N THR A 97 22.64 -8.79 0.00
CA THR A 97 22.80 -8.67 1.46
C THR A 97 23.47 -7.36 1.88
N GLY A 98 23.29 -6.99 3.14
CA GLY A 98 23.77 -5.74 3.72
C GLY A 98 22.77 -4.60 3.55
N TYR A 99 22.63 -3.80 4.61
CA TYR A 99 21.62 -2.76 4.68
C TYR A 99 21.80 -1.72 3.58
N GLY A 100 20.79 -1.55 2.73
CA GLY A 100 20.80 -0.59 1.63
C GLY A 100 21.58 -1.03 0.39
N SER A 101 22.14 -2.25 0.38
CA SER A 101 22.74 -2.84 -0.82
C SER A 101 21.66 -3.03 -1.90
N VAL A 102 21.85 -2.42 -3.07
CA VAL A 102 20.88 -2.50 -4.18
C VAL A 102 21.44 -3.34 -5.31
N LEU A 103 20.74 -4.40 -5.70
CA LEU A 103 20.83 -4.93 -7.07
C LEU A 103 19.75 -4.27 -7.91
N ARG A 104 20.14 -3.60 -8.98
CA ARG A 104 19.25 -3.05 -9.99
C ARG A 104 19.22 -3.95 -11.22
N ALA A 105 18.07 -4.54 -11.51
CA ALA A 105 17.80 -5.15 -12.80
C ALA A 105 17.35 -4.06 -13.79
N SER A 106 18.19 -3.89 -14.81
CA SER A 106 17.94 -3.07 -15.98
C SER A 106 17.98 -1.54 -15.81
N VAL A 107 18.00 -0.83 -16.93
CA VAL A 107 17.96 0.62 -17.10
C VAL A 107 17.13 0.99 -18.33
N GLY A 108 16.38 2.09 -18.27
CA GLY A 108 15.60 2.56 -19.42
C GLY A 108 14.58 1.52 -19.88
N THR A 109 14.52 1.22 -21.18
CA THR A 109 13.57 0.27 -21.77
C THR A 109 14.04 -1.18 -21.78
N VAL A 110 15.27 -1.46 -21.35
CA VAL A 110 15.80 -2.82 -21.29
C VAL A 110 15.01 -3.61 -20.23
N SER A 111 14.80 -4.91 -20.41
CA SER A 111 14.22 -5.83 -19.42
C SER A 111 14.79 -7.22 -19.65
N GLU A 112 14.55 -8.16 -18.72
CA GLU A 112 15.06 -9.54 -18.78
C GLU A 112 16.59 -9.59 -18.81
N VAL A 113 17.22 -9.14 -17.72
CA VAL A 113 18.70 -9.10 -17.59
C VAL A 113 19.25 -10.14 -16.62
N ILE A 114 18.40 -10.90 -15.93
CA ILE A 114 18.74 -12.00 -15.05
C ILE A 114 18.20 -13.28 -15.72
N PRO A 115 19.00 -14.35 -15.81
CA PRO A 115 18.52 -15.62 -16.36
C PRO A 115 17.31 -16.13 -15.58
N ASP A 116 16.27 -16.55 -16.30
CA ASP A 116 14.99 -16.99 -15.73
C ASP A 116 15.15 -18.09 -14.67
N THR A 117 16.17 -18.95 -14.77
CA THR A 117 16.43 -20.04 -13.80
C THR A 117 17.04 -19.56 -12.48
N THR A 118 17.26 -18.26 -12.30
CA THR A 118 17.98 -17.70 -11.14
C THR A 118 17.05 -17.53 -9.93
N ASP A 119 17.48 -18.03 -8.79
CA ASP A 119 16.85 -17.71 -7.50
C ASP A 119 17.42 -16.40 -6.94
N ILE A 120 16.55 -15.49 -6.51
CA ILE A 120 16.91 -14.26 -5.80
C ILE A 120 16.69 -14.45 -4.31
N ASN A 121 17.75 -14.27 -3.53
CA ASN A 121 17.72 -14.33 -2.07
C ASN A 121 18.09 -12.95 -1.50
N ILE A 122 17.24 -12.40 -0.63
CA ILE A 122 17.44 -11.06 -0.07
C ILE A 122 17.51 -11.12 1.45
N THR A 123 18.61 -10.65 2.03
CA THR A 123 18.87 -10.71 3.48
C THR A 123 19.38 -9.37 3.99
N GLU A 124 19.32 -9.17 5.31
CA GLU A 124 20.02 -8.07 6.00
C GLU A 124 19.72 -6.66 5.43
N GLY A 125 18.48 -6.37 5.00
CA GLY A 125 18.12 -5.06 4.44
C GLY A 125 18.53 -4.84 2.98
N GLY A 126 18.87 -5.90 2.26
CA GLY A 126 19.12 -5.85 0.82
C GLY A 126 17.89 -5.43 0.00
N ILE A 127 18.13 -4.87 -1.18
CA ILE A 127 17.10 -4.31 -2.05
C ILE A 127 17.25 -4.86 -3.46
N PHE A 128 16.20 -5.49 -3.97
CA PHE A 128 16.07 -5.80 -5.38
C PHE A 128 15.24 -4.71 -6.07
N GLN A 129 15.87 -3.97 -6.98
CA GLN A 129 15.26 -2.84 -7.67
C GLN A 129 15.04 -3.16 -9.14
N LEU A 130 13.79 -3.16 -9.58
CA LEU A 130 13.42 -3.26 -10.98
C LEU A 130 13.40 -1.87 -11.60
N SER A 131 14.00 -1.70 -12.77
CA SER A 131 14.21 -0.36 -13.32
C SER A 131 14.10 -0.29 -14.83
N SER A 132 13.24 -1.15 -15.36
CA SER A 132 12.75 -1.06 -16.73
C SER A 132 11.51 -0.16 -16.82
N SER A 133 11.41 0.63 -17.87
CA SER A 133 10.19 1.34 -18.25
C SER A 133 9.23 0.49 -19.05
N SER A 134 9.60 -0.74 -19.41
CA SER A 134 8.78 -1.64 -20.23
C SER A 134 9.12 -3.10 -20.04
N GLY A 135 8.09 -3.92 -19.79
CA GLY A 135 8.24 -5.35 -19.59
C GLY A 135 8.44 -5.73 -18.13
N ALA A 136 8.87 -6.97 -17.91
CA ALA A 136 9.09 -7.54 -16.60
C ALA A 136 10.50 -8.12 -16.50
N GLU A 137 10.92 -8.41 -15.28
CA GLU A 137 12.08 -9.26 -15.02
C GLU A 137 11.58 -10.64 -14.58
N THR A 138 12.09 -11.70 -15.21
CA THR A 138 11.71 -13.08 -14.90
C THR A 138 12.79 -13.78 -14.09
N ILE A 139 12.38 -14.41 -12.97
CA ILE A 139 13.26 -15.17 -12.09
C ILE A 139 12.61 -16.50 -11.67
N ASN A 140 13.40 -17.40 -11.12
CA ASN A 140 12.92 -18.72 -10.73
C ASN A 140 12.22 -18.69 -9.37
N ALA A 141 12.88 -18.17 -8.34
CA ALA A 141 12.31 -18.05 -7.00
C ALA A 141 12.68 -16.71 -6.35
N LEU A 142 11.75 -16.15 -5.58
CA LEU A 142 11.99 -14.99 -4.73
C LEU A 142 11.96 -15.40 -3.26
N ASN A 143 13.10 -15.23 -2.60
CA ASN A 143 13.27 -15.45 -1.17
C ASN A 143 13.71 -14.16 -0.47
N GLY A 144 13.18 -13.90 0.72
CA GLY A 144 13.59 -12.71 1.47
C GLY A 144 13.22 -12.74 2.95
N GLN A 145 14.10 -12.19 3.78
CA GLN A 145 13.83 -11.92 5.20
C GLN A 145 12.90 -10.71 5.39
N ALA A 146 12.40 -10.50 6.61
CA ALA A 146 11.50 -9.38 6.94
C ALA A 146 12.07 -7.98 6.60
N THR A 147 13.40 -7.83 6.58
CA THR A 147 14.07 -6.58 6.23
C THR A 147 14.31 -6.41 4.72
N ALA A 148 14.03 -7.43 3.91
CA ALA A 148 14.23 -7.39 2.47
C ALA A 148 13.25 -6.41 1.80
N THR A 149 13.69 -5.80 0.70
CA THR A 149 12.83 -4.96 -0.13
C THR A 149 12.90 -5.36 -1.60
N VAL A 150 11.74 -5.45 -2.26
CA VAL A 150 11.64 -5.40 -3.72
C VAL A 150 10.92 -4.12 -4.10
N ARG A 151 11.42 -3.39 -5.11
CA ARG A 151 10.75 -2.16 -5.57
C ARG A 151 11.01 -1.83 -7.01
N THR A 152 10.16 -1.00 -7.60
CA THR A 152 10.48 -0.30 -8.86
C THR A 152 11.49 0.85 -8.61
N HIS A 153 11.95 1.47 -9.69
CA HIS A 153 12.87 2.60 -9.62
C HIS A 153 12.22 3.79 -8.88
N ASN A 154 13.02 4.50 -8.09
CA ASN A 154 12.55 5.51 -7.13
C ASN A 154 12.27 6.91 -7.71
N SER A 155 12.41 7.07 -9.02
CA SER A 155 12.15 8.31 -9.76
C SER A 155 11.88 7.98 -11.21
N GLY A 156 11.08 8.76 -11.93
CA GLY A 156 10.73 8.52 -13.34
C GLY A 156 9.69 7.41 -13.56
N ILE A 157 9.27 7.21 -14.82
CA ILE A 157 8.28 6.20 -15.22
C ILE A 157 9.01 4.89 -15.52
N TYR A 158 8.96 3.97 -14.57
CA TYR A 158 9.47 2.60 -14.57
C TYR A 158 8.40 1.61 -14.06
N GLY A 159 7.34 1.40 -14.83
CA GLY A 159 6.38 0.34 -14.57
C GLY A 159 7.02 -1.00 -14.91
N SER A 160 7.76 -1.59 -13.97
CA SER A 160 8.36 -2.91 -14.13
C SER A 160 7.52 -3.95 -13.41
N GLY A 161 7.24 -5.07 -14.08
CA GLY A 161 6.72 -6.27 -13.44
C GLY A 161 7.84 -7.18 -12.92
N LEU A 162 7.52 -7.98 -11.92
CA LEU A 162 8.30 -9.14 -11.52
C LEU A 162 7.54 -10.42 -11.91
N ILE A 163 8.20 -11.33 -12.62
CA ILE A 163 7.69 -12.68 -12.88
C ILE A 163 8.51 -13.67 -12.05
N VAL A 164 7.84 -14.51 -11.25
CA VAL A 164 8.48 -15.53 -10.42
C VAL A 164 7.97 -16.92 -10.76
N GLY A 165 8.82 -17.94 -10.62
CA GLY A 165 8.45 -19.34 -10.81
C GLY A 165 8.69 -19.89 -12.22
N SER A 166 9.46 -19.20 -13.06
CA SER A 166 9.68 -19.54 -14.48
C SER A 166 10.23 -20.96 -14.71
N ALA A 167 11.13 -21.44 -13.83
CA ALA A 167 11.64 -22.80 -13.83
C ALA A 167 11.01 -23.67 -12.72
N ASN A 168 9.76 -23.35 -12.34
CA ASN A 168 8.97 -24.01 -11.31
C ASN A 168 9.52 -23.88 -9.90
N GLY A 169 10.39 -22.89 -9.66
CA GLY A 169 10.92 -22.56 -8.34
C GLY A 169 9.81 -22.19 -7.37
N SER A 170 10.09 -22.47 -6.10
CA SER A 170 9.27 -22.04 -4.98
C SER A 170 10.05 -21.06 -4.12
N GLY A 171 9.37 -20.06 -3.56
CA GLY A 171 9.99 -19.04 -2.73
C GLY A 171 9.12 -18.56 -1.58
N THR A 172 9.77 -18.00 -0.55
CA THR A 172 9.11 -17.34 0.58
C THR A 172 9.73 -15.96 0.80
N PHE A 173 8.90 -14.93 0.66
CA PHE A 173 9.31 -13.55 0.80
C PHE A 173 8.59 -12.87 1.97
N ALA A 174 9.33 -12.68 3.07
CA ALA A 174 8.84 -12.02 4.28
C ALA A 174 9.04 -10.50 4.29
N GLY A 175 9.76 -9.97 3.30
CA GLY A 175 10.04 -8.54 3.19
C GLY A 175 8.87 -7.73 2.65
N VAL A 176 9.17 -6.51 2.23
CA VAL A 176 8.18 -5.59 1.64
C VAL A 176 8.42 -5.47 0.13
N MET A 177 7.37 -5.71 -0.66
CA MET A 177 7.31 -5.27 -2.05
C MET A 177 6.59 -3.92 -2.11
N THR A 178 7.21 -2.92 -2.72
CA THR A 178 6.70 -1.54 -2.75
C THR A 178 6.91 -0.86 -4.09
N ASP A 179 6.06 0.10 -4.39
CA ASP A 179 6.31 1.04 -5.49
C ASP A 179 7.54 1.89 -5.16
N GLY A 180 8.36 2.18 -6.16
CA GLY A 180 9.53 3.04 -6.01
C GLY A 180 9.19 4.53 -5.95
N GLY A 181 8.09 4.95 -6.56
CA GLY A 181 7.66 6.35 -6.61
C GLY A 181 6.25 6.52 -7.16
N THR A 182 5.78 7.77 -7.21
CA THR A 182 4.45 8.12 -7.72
C THR A 182 4.28 7.67 -9.17
N ASN A 183 3.17 6.97 -9.47
CA ASN A 183 2.86 6.41 -10.79
C ASN A 183 3.86 5.34 -11.26
N ASN A 184 4.48 4.64 -10.32
CA ASN A 184 5.45 3.59 -10.60
C ASN A 184 5.09 2.24 -10.00
N PRO A 185 3.88 1.72 -10.30
CA PRO A 185 3.38 0.51 -9.65
C PRO A 185 4.29 -0.68 -9.97
N LEU A 186 4.71 -1.39 -8.92
CA LEU A 186 5.27 -2.73 -9.06
C LEU A 186 4.12 -3.72 -9.31
N SER A 187 4.22 -4.55 -10.33
CA SER A 187 3.32 -5.69 -10.54
C SER A 187 4.02 -7.02 -10.26
N LEU A 188 3.25 -8.03 -9.88
CA LEU A 188 3.75 -9.37 -9.61
C LEU A 188 2.98 -10.38 -10.44
N THR A 189 3.70 -11.29 -11.12
CA THR A 189 3.11 -12.45 -11.79
C THR A 189 3.80 -13.73 -11.31
N LYS A 190 3.01 -14.66 -10.79
CA LYS A 190 3.46 -16.00 -10.42
C LYS A 190 3.16 -16.97 -11.57
N VAL A 191 4.19 -17.63 -12.08
CA VAL A 191 4.14 -18.65 -13.14
C VAL A 191 4.75 -19.98 -12.68
N GLY A 192 4.67 -21.01 -13.52
CA GLY A 192 5.18 -22.35 -13.22
C GLY A 192 4.46 -23.05 -12.06
N ILE A 193 4.78 -24.31 -11.83
CA ILE A 193 4.04 -25.16 -10.89
C ILE A 193 4.43 -24.98 -9.42
N GLY A 194 5.52 -24.26 -9.13
CA GLY A 194 6.01 -23.99 -7.77
C GLY A 194 5.06 -23.10 -6.95
N SER A 195 5.45 -22.80 -5.71
CA SER A 195 4.71 -21.92 -4.80
C SER A 195 5.47 -20.63 -4.50
N GLN A 196 4.80 -19.49 -4.52
CA GLN A 196 5.33 -18.26 -3.94
C GLN A 196 4.50 -17.87 -2.73
N VAL A 197 5.16 -17.75 -1.57
CA VAL A 197 4.55 -17.29 -0.32
C VAL A 197 4.98 -15.86 -0.07
N LEU A 198 4.02 -14.98 0.17
CA LEU A 198 4.22 -13.61 0.64
C LEU A 198 3.83 -13.57 2.11
N SER A 199 4.81 -13.37 2.99
CA SER A 199 4.62 -13.38 4.45
C SER A 199 4.94 -12.05 5.12
N GLY A 200 5.03 -10.97 4.33
CA GLY A 200 5.23 -9.60 4.78
C GLY A 200 4.11 -8.69 4.31
N PHE A 201 4.12 -7.44 4.77
CA PHE A 201 3.15 -6.43 4.34
C PHE A 201 3.61 -5.80 3.02
N ASN A 202 2.92 -6.10 1.93
CA ASN A 202 3.27 -5.60 0.60
C ASN A 202 2.42 -4.37 0.25
N THR A 203 3.10 -3.28 -0.11
CA THR A 203 2.52 -1.95 -0.32
C THR A 203 2.48 -1.53 -1.79
N TYR A 204 2.91 -2.38 -2.71
CA TYR A 204 2.84 -2.09 -4.14
C TYR A 204 1.39 -1.93 -4.60
N THR A 205 1.20 -1.13 -5.65
CA THR A 205 -0.14 -0.81 -6.18
C THR A 205 -0.34 -1.25 -7.62
N GLY A 206 0.53 -2.12 -8.15
CA GLY A 206 0.29 -2.82 -9.41
C GLY A 206 -0.53 -4.10 -9.23
N ASN A 207 -0.90 -4.70 -10.36
CA ASN A 207 -1.65 -5.95 -10.37
C ASN A 207 -0.82 -7.13 -9.87
N THR A 208 -1.52 -8.08 -9.26
CA THR A 208 -1.02 -9.38 -8.86
C THR A 208 -1.69 -10.45 -9.72
N ILE A 209 -0.91 -11.33 -10.33
CA ILE A 209 -1.43 -12.37 -11.21
C ILE A 209 -0.86 -13.72 -10.78
N ALA A 210 -1.70 -14.64 -10.34
CA ALA A 210 -1.35 -16.05 -10.18
C ALA A 210 -1.67 -16.77 -11.48
N SER A 211 -0.73 -16.79 -12.44
CA SER A 211 -0.95 -17.46 -13.74
C SER A 211 -0.89 -18.98 -13.64
N ALA A 212 -0.06 -19.52 -12.74
CA ALA A 212 0.08 -20.97 -12.51
C ALA A 212 0.70 -21.27 -11.13
N GLY A 213 0.58 -22.52 -10.70
CA GLY A 213 1.09 -22.98 -9.40
C GLY A 213 0.31 -22.35 -8.25
N THR A 214 0.99 -22.07 -7.14
CA THR A 214 0.37 -21.46 -5.95
C THR A 214 0.97 -20.09 -5.65
N LEU A 215 0.10 -19.11 -5.40
CA LEU A 215 0.44 -17.85 -4.74
C LEU A 215 -0.27 -17.82 -3.39
N GLU A 216 0.48 -17.71 -2.31
CA GLU A 216 -0.05 -17.61 -0.95
C GLU A 216 0.23 -16.22 -0.37
N ILE A 217 -0.82 -15.59 0.13
CA ILE A 217 -0.71 -14.47 1.08
C ILE A 217 -0.84 -15.10 2.47
N ALA A 218 0.27 -15.21 3.18
CA ALA A 218 0.33 -15.92 4.46
C ALA A 218 -0.37 -15.14 5.57
N ASP A 219 -0.64 -15.81 6.69
CA ASP A 219 -1.14 -15.17 7.91
C ASP A 219 -0.25 -14.00 8.35
N ASP A 220 -0.85 -12.97 8.94
CA ASP A 220 -0.26 -11.66 9.29
C ASP A 220 0.39 -10.89 8.11
N ALA A 221 0.40 -11.42 6.89
CA ALA A 221 0.86 -10.73 5.69
C ALA A 221 -0.23 -9.81 5.15
N ALA A 222 0.13 -8.95 4.18
CA ALA A 222 -0.87 -8.19 3.45
C ALA A 222 -0.47 -7.92 2.01
N ILE A 223 -1.48 -7.69 1.17
CA ILE A 223 -1.32 -7.02 -0.12
C ILE A 223 -2.20 -5.78 -0.17
N THR A 224 -1.69 -4.73 -0.82
CA THR A 224 -2.39 -3.44 -0.90
C THR A 224 -3.22 -3.33 -2.17
N PHE A 225 -4.49 -2.94 -2.01
CA PHE A 225 -5.34 -2.50 -3.09
C PHE A 225 -5.49 -0.98 -3.03
N ARG A 226 -5.02 -0.27 -4.05
CA ARG A 226 -5.26 1.15 -4.19
C ARG A 226 -6.43 1.37 -5.12
N VAL A 227 -7.50 1.95 -4.58
CA VAL A 227 -8.67 2.32 -5.38
C VAL A 227 -8.64 3.80 -5.72
N THR A 228 -9.06 4.10 -6.93
CA THR A 228 -9.30 5.44 -7.46
C THR A 228 -10.72 5.50 -7.99
N ASN A 229 -11.19 6.67 -8.38
CA ASN A 229 -12.52 6.87 -8.95
C ASN A 229 -12.91 5.90 -10.07
N THR A 230 -11.95 5.45 -10.88
CA THR A 230 -12.23 4.67 -12.10
C THR A 230 -11.52 3.32 -12.13
N THR A 231 -10.51 3.11 -11.29
CA THR A 231 -9.64 1.92 -11.38
C THR A 231 -9.15 1.47 -10.01
N SER A 232 -8.84 0.18 -9.91
CA SER A 232 -8.09 -0.44 -8.83
C SER A 232 -7.01 -1.34 -9.42
N ASN A 233 -5.98 -1.68 -8.65
CA ASN A 233 -5.24 -2.90 -8.94
C ASN A 233 -6.06 -4.14 -8.57
N THR A 234 -5.63 -5.30 -9.07
CA THR A 234 -6.38 -6.56 -8.99
C THR A 234 -5.50 -7.74 -8.63
N LEU A 235 -6.10 -8.78 -8.06
CA LEU A 235 -5.58 -10.13 -7.90
C LEU A 235 -6.36 -11.09 -8.82
N THR A 236 -5.68 -11.72 -9.78
CA THR A 236 -6.32 -12.53 -10.81
C THR A 236 -5.49 -13.75 -11.21
N GLY A 237 -5.99 -14.58 -12.13
CA GLY A 237 -5.24 -15.60 -12.84
C GLY A 237 -5.72 -17.03 -12.59
N ALA A 238 -5.22 -17.96 -13.41
CA ALA A 238 -5.65 -19.36 -13.45
C ALA A 238 -4.97 -20.28 -12.42
N GLY A 239 -3.95 -19.77 -11.72
CA GLY A 239 -3.25 -20.45 -10.65
C GLY A 239 -4.07 -20.51 -9.36
N THR A 240 -3.57 -21.28 -8.40
CA THR A 240 -4.14 -21.36 -7.05
C THR A 240 -3.75 -20.14 -6.25
N VAL A 241 -4.73 -19.46 -5.66
CA VAL A 241 -4.50 -18.39 -4.68
C VAL A 241 -4.94 -18.85 -3.29
N LEU A 242 -4.07 -18.67 -2.29
CA LEU A 242 -4.38 -18.92 -0.87
C LEU A 242 -4.37 -17.59 -0.13
N LEU A 243 -5.48 -17.24 0.51
CA LEU A 243 -5.69 -15.94 1.18
C LEU A 243 -5.80 -16.13 2.69
N ASN A 244 -4.66 -16.30 3.36
CA ASN A 244 -4.60 -16.38 4.82
C ASN A 244 -4.31 -15.00 5.45
N GLY A 245 -3.66 -14.10 4.72
CA GLY A 245 -3.35 -12.73 5.17
C GLY A 245 -4.37 -11.69 4.74
N ASN A 246 -4.04 -10.43 5.00
CA ASN A 246 -4.97 -9.31 4.92
C ASN A 246 -5.04 -8.65 3.54
N PHE A 247 -6.22 -8.11 3.21
CA PHE A 247 -6.37 -7.12 2.15
C PHE A 247 -6.29 -5.71 2.75
N ALA A 248 -5.24 -4.97 2.39
CA ALA A 248 -5.07 -3.58 2.80
C ALA A 248 -5.66 -2.63 1.73
N ILE A 249 -6.89 -2.17 1.93
CA ILE A 249 -7.62 -1.38 0.93
C ILE A 249 -7.41 0.12 1.19
N ASN A 250 -6.70 0.80 0.29
CA ASN A 250 -6.48 2.23 0.30
C ASN A 250 -7.57 2.97 -0.50
N VAL A 251 -8.51 3.56 0.22
CA VAL A 251 -9.65 4.34 -0.33
C VAL A 251 -9.41 5.85 -0.36
N ALA A 252 -8.23 6.33 0.07
CA ALA A 252 -7.98 7.76 0.29
C ALA A 252 -7.99 8.61 -0.99
N ALA A 253 -7.86 7.99 -2.17
CA ALA A 253 -7.87 8.68 -3.46
C ALA A 253 -9.28 8.78 -4.09
N PHE A 254 -10.32 8.29 -3.41
CA PHE A 254 -11.69 8.35 -3.88
C PHE A 254 -12.35 9.70 -3.54
N ASN A 255 -13.04 10.31 -4.51
CA ASN A 255 -13.74 11.58 -4.31
C ASN A 255 -15.07 11.71 -5.08
N LEU A 256 -15.62 10.62 -5.62
CA LEU A 256 -16.88 10.66 -6.37
C LEU A 256 -18.09 10.64 -5.44
N THR A 257 -19.14 11.37 -5.85
CA THR A 257 -20.43 11.44 -5.17
C THR A 257 -21.42 10.35 -5.61
N THR A 258 -21.07 9.53 -6.61
CA THR A 258 -21.92 8.46 -7.13
C THR A 258 -21.45 7.09 -6.64
N PRO A 259 -22.38 6.18 -6.26
CA PRO A 259 -22.04 4.80 -5.98
C PRO A 259 -21.27 4.16 -7.12
N THR A 260 -20.28 3.34 -6.79
CA THR A 260 -19.47 2.61 -7.77
C THR A 260 -18.87 1.36 -7.12
N SER A 261 -18.28 0.49 -7.94
CA SER A 261 -17.71 -0.78 -7.50
C SER A 261 -16.49 -1.19 -8.34
N TRP A 262 -15.60 -1.96 -7.73
CA TRP A 262 -14.41 -2.55 -8.33
C TRP A 262 -14.31 -4.01 -7.95
N VAL A 263 -13.89 -4.84 -8.89
CA VAL A 263 -13.51 -6.22 -8.60
C VAL A 263 -12.03 -6.19 -8.23
N LEU A 264 -11.71 -6.44 -6.96
CA LEU A 264 -10.35 -6.45 -6.44
C LEU A 264 -9.72 -7.84 -6.61
N GLU A 265 -10.51 -8.88 -6.41
CA GLU A 265 -10.09 -10.26 -6.50
C GLU A 265 -11.00 -10.99 -7.49
N ASN A 266 -10.39 -11.67 -8.45
CA ASN A 266 -11.04 -12.51 -9.45
C ASN A 266 -10.02 -13.55 -9.94
N ALA A 267 -9.43 -14.28 -9.00
CA ALA A 267 -8.64 -15.46 -9.31
C ALA A 267 -9.59 -16.60 -9.73
N ASP A 268 -9.21 -17.36 -10.76
CA ASP A 268 -10.08 -18.41 -11.29
C ASP A 268 -10.19 -19.60 -10.32
N TYR A 269 -9.21 -19.76 -9.42
CA TYR A 269 -9.17 -20.85 -8.47
C TYR A 269 -8.73 -20.42 -7.06
N LEU A 270 -9.73 -20.29 -6.19
CA LEU A 270 -9.59 -20.28 -4.74
C LEU A 270 -9.99 -21.68 -4.23
N PRO A 271 -9.03 -22.52 -3.76
CA PRO A 271 -9.31 -23.91 -3.37
C PRO A 271 -10.19 -24.00 -2.12
N SER A 272 -10.26 -22.92 -1.35
CA SER A 272 -11.16 -22.72 -0.20
C SER A 272 -11.73 -21.31 -0.25
N ALA A 273 -12.72 -21.03 0.60
CA ALA A 273 -13.01 -19.64 0.97
C ALA A 273 -11.73 -18.97 1.54
N TYR A 274 -11.83 -17.67 1.77
CA TYR A 274 -10.77 -16.90 2.40
C TYR A 274 -10.42 -17.56 3.75
N GLY A 275 -9.14 -17.52 4.12
CA GLY A 275 -8.62 -18.20 5.30
C GLY A 275 -9.24 -17.66 6.59
N ALA A 276 -9.27 -18.47 7.65
CA ALA A 276 -9.89 -18.07 8.93
C ALA A 276 -9.20 -16.87 9.62
N SER A 277 -7.97 -16.55 9.23
CA SER A 277 -7.19 -15.40 9.68
C SER A 277 -7.32 -14.17 8.76
N PHE A 278 -8.04 -14.29 7.63
CA PHE A 278 -8.22 -13.21 6.68
C PHE A 278 -8.90 -12.01 7.34
N GLN A 279 -8.39 -10.81 7.06
CA GLN A 279 -9.05 -9.56 7.41
C GLN A 279 -8.98 -8.56 6.26
N VAL A 280 -9.96 -7.64 6.25
CA VAL A 280 -9.84 -6.39 5.48
C VAL A 280 -9.38 -5.28 6.43
N VAL A 281 -8.34 -4.57 6.02
CA VAL A 281 -7.71 -3.51 6.82
C VAL A 281 -7.49 -2.26 5.99
N THR A 282 -7.32 -1.12 6.66
CA THR A 282 -6.74 0.09 6.04
C THR A 282 -5.25 -0.12 5.75
N PRO A 283 -4.60 0.72 4.93
CA PRO A 283 -3.15 0.64 4.71
C PRO A 283 -2.29 0.81 5.98
N LEU A 284 -2.88 1.29 7.08
CA LEU A 284 -2.25 1.42 8.38
C LEU A 284 -2.49 0.20 9.29
N GLY A 285 -3.18 -0.84 8.79
CA GLY A 285 -3.47 -2.06 9.55
C GLY A 285 -4.68 -1.96 10.48
N VAL A 286 -5.50 -0.91 10.37
CA VAL A 286 -6.76 -0.80 11.13
C VAL A 286 -7.82 -1.68 10.48
N ALA A 287 -8.37 -2.65 11.22
CA ALA A 287 -9.39 -3.57 10.73
C ALA A 287 -10.70 -2.85 10.35
N TRP A 288 -11.32 -3.33 9.27
CA TRP A 288 -12.70 -3.02 8.92
C TRP A 288 -13.65 -3.85 9.78
N GLU A 289 -14.92 -3.46 9.85
CA GLU A 289 -15.94 -4.22 10.57
C GLU A 289 -16.36 -5.45 9.76
N ASP A 290 -16.16 -6.64 10.31
CA ASP A 290 -16.77 -7.87 9.80
C ASP A 290 -18.24 -7.92 10.24
N VAL A 291 -19.15 -7.76 9.27
CA VAL A 291 -20.60 -7.77 9.51
C VAL A 291 -21.22 -9.16 9.28
N GLY A 292 -20.37 -10.19 9.10
CA GLY A 292 -20.74 -11.55 8.79
C GLY A 292 -21.16 -11.75 7.33
N SER A 293 -21.46 -13.01 6.96
CA SER A 293 -21.76 -13.40 5.57
C SER A 293 -20.64 -13.01 4.59
N ASP A 294 -19.39 -13.19 5.03
CA ASP A 294 -18.18 -12.90 4.26
C ASP A 294 -18.15 -11.47 3.72
N THR A 295 -18.59 -10.51 4.55
CA THR A 295 -18.75 -9.10 4.20
C THR A 295 -18.08 -8.19 5.22
N TRP A 296 -17.26 -7.26 4.71
CA TRP A 296 -16.50 -6.29 5.50
C TRP A 296 -16.94 -4.87 5.17
N THR A 297 -17.10 -4.02 6.18
CA THR A 297 -17.51 -2.63 5.97
C THR A 297 -16.62 -1.62 6.68
N LEU A 298 -16.49 -0.44 6.06
CA LEU A 298 -15.83 0.71 6.65
C LEU A 298 -16.67 1.95 6.38
N GLU A 299 -17.11 2.63 7.43
CA GLU A 299 -17.62 4.00 7.34
C GLU A 299 -16.42 4.95 7.39
N GLN A 300 -16.21 5.73 6.33
CA GLN A 300 -15.13 6.70 6.29
C GLN A 300 -15.59 7.98 5.59
N GLY A 301 -15.75 9.05 6.37
CA GLY A 301 -16.35 10.29 5.93
C GLY A 301 -17.76 10.04 5.41
N ASN A 302 -18.06 10.54 4.22
CA ASN A 302 -19.42 10.49 3.66
C ASN A 302 -19.81 9.14 3.03
N TYR A 303 -19.02 8.09 3.21
CA TYR A 303 -19.14 6.86 2.44
C TYR A 303 -19.05 5.61 3.30
N LYS A 304 -19.90 4.64 2.95
CA LYS A 304 -19.80 3.26 3.37
C LYS A 304 -19.12 2.46 2.28
N TRP A 305 -18.00 1.86 2.64
CA TRP A 305 -17.30 0.87 1.83
C TRP A 305 -17.77 -0.51 2.23
N THR A 306 -17.93 -1.39 1.25
CA THR A 306 -18.36 -2.77 1.46
C THR A 306 -17.58 -3.69 0.55
N PHE A 307 -16.76 -4.56 1.15
CA PHE A 307 -16.06 -5.64 0.47
C PHE A 307 -16.78 -6.97 0.72
N VAL A 308 -17.00 -7.74 -0.34
CA VAL A 308 -17.67 -9.04 -0.27
C VAL A 308 -16.71 -10.11 -0.79
N GLU A 309 -16.35 -11.08 0.04
CA GLU A 309 -15.36 -12.11 -0.29
C GLU A 309 -15.86 -13.05 -1.39
N THR A 310 -17.15 -13.41 -1.37
CA THR A 310 -17.75 -14.35 -2.34
C THR A 310 -17.69 -13.85 -3.79
N THR A 311 -17.54 -12.55 -4.00
CA THR A 311 -17.43 -11.94 -5.33
C THR A 311 -16.14 -11.15 -5.52
N GLY A 312 -15.25 -11.11 -4.52
CA GLY A 312 -14.03 -10.29 -4.52
C GLY A 312 -14.27 -8.80 -4.82
N THR A 313 -15.49 -8.30 -4.57
CA THR A 313 -15.92 -6.98 -5.02
C THR A 313 -15.91 -5.97 -3.88
N LEU A 314 -15.27 -4.82 -4.11
CA LEU A 314 -15.42 -3.63 -3.29
C LEU A 314 -16.48 -2.71 -3.91
N SER A 315 -17.41 -2.24 -3.10
CA SER A 315 -18.38 -1.21 -3.48
C SER A 315 -18.33 -0.04 -2.52
N VAL A 316 -18.74 1.11 -3.01
CA VAL A 316 -18.91 2.31 -2.21
C VAL A 316 -20.27 2.93 -2.51
N ALA A 317 -20.96 3.31 -1.46
CA ALA A 317 -22.13 4.16 -1.54
C ALA A 317 -21.96 5.28 -0.51
N PRO A 318 -22.58 6.46 -0.74
CA PRO A 318 -22.67 7.44 0.32
C PRO A 318 -23.30 6.81 1.58
N SER A 319 -23.02 7.34 2.76
CA SER A 319 -23.63 6.94 4.03
C SER A 319 -23.75 8.13 4.96
N GLY A 320 -24.53 8.02 6.03
CA GLY A 320 -24.70 9.07 7.05
C GLY A 320 -25.00 10.45 6.45
N TYR A 321 -24.14 11.44 6.76
CA TYR A 321 -24.22 12.79 6.19
C TYR A 321 -24.14 12.77 4.66
N GLY A 322 -23.31 11.91 4.06
CA GLY A 322 -23.16 11.80 2.61
C GLY A 322 -24.47 11.48 1.89
N GLN A 323 -25.26 10.52 2.41
CA GLN A 323 -26.59 10.22 1.86
C GLN A 323 -27.54 11.38 2.03
N TRP A 324 -27.56 12.00 3.20
CA TRP A 324 -28.41 13.14 3.48
C TRP A 324 -28.07 14.34 2.58
N ALA A 325 -26.79 14.64 2.40
CA ALA A 325 -26.29 15.78 1.63
C ALA A 325 -26.61 15.66 0.14
N LEU A 326 -26.74 14.45 -0.41
CA LEU A 326 -27.17 14.28 -1.80
C LEU A 326 -28.54 14.91 -2.07
N ALA A 327 -29.45 14.83 -1.10
CA ALA A 327 -30.81 15.37 -1.22
C ALA A 327 -30.96 16.79 -0.68
N ASN A 328 -30.13 17.20 0.29
CA ASN A 328 -30.36 18.41 1.09
C ASN A 328 -29.22 19.44 1.05
N ALA A 329 -28.00 19.06 0.70
CA ALA A 329 -26.83 19.94 0.71
C ALA A 329 -25.82 19.55 -0.38
N THR A 330 -26.31 19.39 -1.62
CA THR A 330 -25.56 18.73 -2.70
C THR A 330 -24.22 19.41 -2.95
N GLY A 331 -23.13 18.64 -2.82
CA GLY A 331 -21.76 19.13 -3.07
C GLY A 331 -21.18 20.01 -1.96
N GLN A 332 -21.85 20.14 -0.82
CA GLN A 332 -21.35 20.92 0.31
C GLN A 332 -20.82 20.05 1.46
N ALA A 333 -19.78 20.54 2.12
CA ALA A 333 -19.24 19.95 3.33
C ALA A 333 -20.16 20.22 4.53
N ALA A 334 -20.09 19.37 5.55
CA ALA A 334 -20.93 19.45 6.74
C ALA A 334 -20.72 20.75 7.56
N SER A 335 -19.56 21.40 7.41
CA SER A 335 -19.23 22.67 8.06
C SER A 335 -19.74 23.91 7.35
N LEU A 336 -20.27 23.77 6.13
CA LEU A 336 -20.87 24.87 5.36
C LEU A 336 -22.35 25.04 5.74
N ASP A 337 -22.97 26.05 5.16
CA ASP A 337 -24.37 26.43 5.33
C ASP A 337 -24.97 26.52 3.90
N HIS A 338 -25.77 25.53 3.53
CA HIS A 338 -26.21 25.37 2.14
C HIS A 338 -27.20 26.43 1.70
N ASP A 339 -28.12 26.82 2.58
CA ASP A 339 -29.23 27.73 2.29
C ASP A 339 -29.05 29.14 2.88
N ASN A 340 -27.93 29.38 3.57
CA ASN A 340 -27.52 30.65 4.19
C ASN A 340 -28.47 31.12 5.29
N ASP A 341 -29.03 30.19 6.05
CA ASP A 341 -29.93 30.48 7.16
C ASP A 341 -29.21 30.68 8.52
N GLY A 342 -27.88 30.47 8.53
CA GLY A 342 -27.02 30.57 9.70
C GLY A 342 -26.78 29.23 10.43
N MET A 343 -27.32 28.13 9.92
CA MET A 343 -27.13 26.77 10.44
C MET A 343 -26.19 25.96 9.56
N THR A 344 -25.27 25.23 10.18
CA THR A 344 -24.37 24.36 9.41
C THR A 344 -25.11 23.10 8.95
N ASN A 345 -24.78 22.59 7.76
CA ASN A 345 -25.30 21.34 7.20
C ASN A 345 -25.18 20.15 8.19
N ALA A 346 -24.13 20.11 9.03
CA ALA A 346 -23.95 19.11 10.08
C ALA A 346 -25.07 19.14 11.14
N LEU A 347 -25.48 20.34 11.56
CA LEU A 347 -26.56 20.54 12.53
C LEU A 347 -27.92 20.20 11.91
N GLU A 348 -28.13 20.57 10.66
CA GLU A 348 -29.35 20.20 9.92
C GLU A 348 -29.48 18.69 9.76
N TYR A 349 -28.38 18.01 9.40
CA TYR A 349 -28.31 16.56 9.38
C TYR A 349 -28.58 15.94 10.75
N PHE A 350 -27.97 16.47 11.82
CA PHE A 350 -28.24 16.04 13.19
C PHE A 350 -29.73 16.14 13.54
N MET A 351 -30.37 17.25 13.16
CA MET A 351 -31.79 17.49 13.44
C MET A 351 -32.74 16.75 12.49
N GLY A 352 -32.22 16.13 11.42
CA GLY A 352 -33.01 15.46 10.41
C GLY A 352 -33.85 16.40 9.56
N GLN A 353 -33.38 17.64 9.34
CA GLN A 353 -34.09 18.60 8.47
C GLN A 353 -34.04 18.13 7.01
N SER A 354 -35.08 18.49 6.25
CA SER A 354 -35.17 18.17 4.82
C SER A 354 -35.55 19.41 4.03
N GLY A 355 -34.63 19.90 3.17
CA GLY A 355 -34.83 21.03 2.28
C GLY A 355 -34.16 22.35 2.70
N ASN A 356 -34.20 23.33 1.79
CA ASN A 356 -33.52 24.63 1.90
C ASN A 356 -34.40 25.68 2.61
N SER A 357 -34.97 25.32 3.75
CA SER A 357 -35.85 26.19 4.52
C SER A 357 -35.24 26.49 5.88
N PHE A 358 -35.38 27.74 6.32
CA PHE A 358 -34.90 28.22 7.62
C PHE A 358 -35.04 27.19 8.75
N THR A 359 -33.90 26.81 9.29
CA THR A 359 -33.69 25.90 10.40
C THR A 359 -33.63 26.71 11.70
N SER A 360 -34.67 26.60 12.51
CA SER A 360 -34.74 27.31 13.78
C SER A 360 -33.76 26.75 14.82
N ASN A 361 -32.95 27.62 15.43
CA ASN A 361 -32.20 27.27 16.64
C ASN A 361 -33.15 26.92 17.79
N PRO A 362 -32.82 25.93 18.62
CA PRO A 362 -33.63 25.59 19.79
C PRO A 362 -33.60 26.71 20.82
N VAL A 363 -34.75 26.90 21.47
CA VAL A 363 -34.97 27.97 22.45
C VAL A 363 -34.85 27.44 23.88
N LEU A 364 -34.58 28.35 24.82
CA LEU A 364 -34.63 28.03 26.25
C LEU A 364 -36.08 27.76 26.67
N GLY A 365 -36.35 26.52 27.05
CA GLY A 365 -37.65 26.05 27.49
C GLY A 365 -37.90 26.25 28.99
N ALA A 366 -38.99 25.65 29.46
CA ALA A 366 -39.31 25.61 30.89
C ALA A 366 -38.20 24.92 31.70
N ALA A 367 -38.10 25.28 32.99
CA ALA A 367 -37.13 24.70 33.91
C ALA A 367 -35.65 24.80 33.45
N ASN A 368 -35.31 25.82 32.65
CA ASN A 368 -33.98 26.06 32.09
C ASN A 368 -33.46 24.94 31.18
N VAL A 369 -34.35 24.21 30.50
CA VAL A 369 -33.96 23.11 29.60
C VAL A 369 -33.88 23.60 28.15
N ILE A 370 -32.79 23.28 27.45
CA ILE A 370 -32.71 23.40 25.99
C ILE A 370 -32.84 22.00 25.41
N THR A 371 -33.68 21.89 24.37
CA THR A 371 -33.98 20.64 23.67
C THR A 371 -33.56 20.77 22.22
N TRP A 372 -32.59 19.97 21.78
CA TRP A 372 -32.23 19.87 20.37
C TRP A 372 -32.95 18.69 19.74
N PRO A 373 -33.77 18.89 18.69
CA PRO A 373 -34.32 17.79 17.91
C PRO A 373 -33.19 16.92 17.36
N LYS A 374 -33.38 15.62 17.33
CA LYS A 374 -32.46 14.64 16.75
C LYS A 374 -33.19 13.83 15.69
N GLY A 375 -32.67 13.85 14.47
CA GLY A 375 -33.17 13.06 13.37
C GLY A 375 -33.01 11.56 13.67
N THR A 376 -34.03 10.78 13.34
CA THR A 376 -34.04 9.32 13.58
C THR A 376 -32.96 8.58 12.78
N GLY A 377 -32.46 9.16 11.69
CA GLY A 377 -31.36 8.63 10.88
C GLY A 377 -29.95 9.06 11.32
N TYR A 378 -29.82 9.86 12.40
CA TYR A 378 -28.52 10.27 12.91
C TYR A 378 -27.93 9.20 13.84
N ILE A 379 -26.83 8.58 13.40
CA ILE A 379 -26.18 7.44 14.06
C ILE A 379 -24.93 7.80 14.87
N GLY A 380 -24.58 9.09 14.97
CA GLY A 380 -23.37 9.50 15.67
C GLY A 380 -23.41 9.24 17.18
N THR A 381 -22.21 9.24 17.78
CA THR A 381 -21.92 8.99 19.20
C THR A 381 -21.61 10.31 19.93
N TYR A 382 -22.18 10.47 21.13
CA TYR A 382 -21.92 11.66 21.95
C TYR A 382 -20.47 11.67 22.47
N SER A 383 -19.81 12.82 22.43
CA SER A 383 -18.36 13.05 22.71
C SER A 383 -17.40 12.66 21.59
N GLU A 384 -17.89 12.10 20.48
CA GLU A 384 -17.09 11.81 19.28
C GLU A 384 -17.60 12.63 18.09
N ASP A 385 -18.87 12.45 17.73
CA ASP A 385 -19.46 13.08 16.54
C ASP A 385 -20.29 14.32 16.88
N TYR A 386 -20.80 14.38 18.11
CA TYR A 386 -21.54 15.52 18.60
C TYR A 386 -21.41 15.66 20.13
N TRP A 387 -21.48 16.89 20.62
CA TRP A 387 -21.53 17.17 22.06
C TRP A 387 -22.11 18.55 22.33
N ILE A 388 -22.66 18.72 23.52
CA ILE A 388 -23.04 20.05 24.00
C ILE A 388 -21.80 20.69 24.60
N GLU A 389 -21.60 21.97 24.34
CA GLU A 389 -20.54 22.76 24.95
C GLU A 389 -21.10 24.06 25.53
N THR A 390 -20.50 24.50 26.63
CA THR A 390 -20.87 25.73 27.32
C THR A 390 -19.73 26.72 27.34
N SER A 391 -20.08 28.01 27.42
CA SER A 391 -19.13 29.11 27.50
C SER A 391 -19.64 30.19 28.43
N GLU A 392 -18.73 30.91 29.09
CA GLU A 392 -19.07 32.11 29.88
C GLU A 392 -18.82 33.41 29.09
N ASN A 393 -18.10 33.34 27.96
CA ASN A 393 -17.60 34.51 27.22
C ASN A 393 -17.75 34.42 25.69
N LEU A 394 -18.38 33.36 25.16
CA LEU A 394 -18.51 33.03 23.72
C LEU A 394 -17.20 32.69 22.99
N VAL A 395 -16.05 32.72 23.68
CA VAL A 395 -14.74 32.46 23.11
C VAL A 395 -14.24 31.09 23.53
N ASP A 396 -14.23 30.83 24.83
CA ASP A 396 -13.76 29.58 25.40
C ASP A 396 -14.94 28.63 25.60
N TRP A 397 -14.89 27.47 24.96
CA TRP A 397 -15.95 26.48 25.02
C TRP A 397 -15.47 25.21 25.70
N SER A 398 -16.29 24.66 26.58
CA SER A 398 -16.00 23.43 27.32
C SER A 398 -17.10 22.39 27.07
N PRO A 399 -16.74 21.14 26.74
CA PRO A 399 -17.71 20.09 26.51
C PRO A 399 -18.45 19.71 27.80
N VAL A 400 -19.74 19.42 27.66
CA VAL A 400 -20.61 18.91 28.72
C VAL A 400 -20.48 17.39 28.75
N ALA A 401 -20.28 16.81 29.94
CA ALA A 401 -20.20 15.37 30.10
C ALA A 401 -21.55 14.69 29.77
N ALA A 402 -21.50 13.51 29.15
CA ALA A 402 -22.69 12.75 28.75
C ALA A 402 -23.67 12.50 29.92
N THR A 403 -23.17 12.34 31.15
CA THR A 403 -23.99 12.12 32.36
C THR A 403 -24.89 13.31 32.73
N ALA A 404 -24.64 14.50 32.17
CA ALA A 404 -25.45 15.70 32.38
C ALA A 404 -26.48 15.93 31.25
N VAL A 405 -26.52 15.05 30.25
CA VAL A 405 -27.39 15.15 29.07
C VAL A 405 -28.42 14.03 29.13
N ILE A 406 -29.67 14.36 28.81
CA ILE A 406 -30.74 13.37 28.65
C ILE A 406 -30.81 13.01 27.16
N PHE A 407 -30.74 11.72 26.86
CA PHE A 407 -30.83 11.20 25.50
C PHE A 407 -32.19 10.51 25.29
N ASN A 408 -33.04 11.12 24.48
CA ASN A 408 -34.30 10.53 24.04
C ASN A 408 -34.15 10.01 22.60
N SER A 409 -35.17 9.29 22.10
CA SER A 409 -35.14 8.74 20.75
C SER A 409 -35.08 9.81 19.65
N ASN A 410 -35.71 10.97 19.87
CA ASN A 410 -35.87 12.02 18.86
C ASN A 410 -35.32 13.39 19.31
N ASP A 411 -34.68 13.47 20.48
CA ASP A 411 -34.09 14.71 20.97
C ASP A 411 -33.00 14.46 22.02
N ILE A 412 -32.18 15.47 22.26
CA ILE A 412 -31.30 15.55 23.41
C ILE A 412 -31.63 16.80 24.23
N GLN A 413 -31.52 16.68 25.56
CA GLN A 413 -31.87 17.76 26.47
C GLN A 413 -30.73 18.07 27.43
N TYR A 414 -30.53 19.37 27.69
CA TYR A 414 -29.59 19.85 28.68
C TYR A 414 -30.21 20.96 29.53
N THR A 415 -30.11 20.79 30.84
CA THR A 415 -30.59 21.77 31.82
C THR A 415 -29.46 22.73 32.15
N LEU A 416 -29.64 24.01 31.83
CA LEU A 416 -28.68 25.05 32.19
C LEU A 416 -28.58 25.20 33.72
N PRO A 417 -27.36 25.29 34.28
CA PRO A 417 -27.17 25.47 35.71
C PRO A 417 -27.83 26.75 36.24
N SER A 418 -28.58 26.65 37.34
CA SER A 418 -29.14 27.81 38.03
C SER A 418 -28.05 28.59 38.79
N GLY A 419 -28.06 29.92 38.69
CA GLY A 419 -27.24 30.80 39.54
C GLY A 419 -25.96 31.38 38.93
N SER A 420 -25.63 31.07 37.66
CA SER A 420 -24.59 31.79 36.92
C SER A 420 -25.17 32.99 36.15
N PRO A 421 -24.56 34.18 36.19
CA PRO A 421 -25.13 35.38 35.60
C PRO A 421 -25.11 35.37 34.06
N VAL A 422 -24.16 34.66 33.42
CA VAL A 422 -24.09 34.49 31.97
C VAL A 422 -23.52 33.11 31.65
N LYS A 423 -24.31 32.25 31.00
CA LYS A 423 -23.87 30.98 30.43
C LYS A 423 -24.45 30.83 29.03
N PHE A 424 -23.59 30.62 28.06
CA PHE A 424 -23.93 30.25 26.70
C PHE A 424 -23.82 28.74 26.55
N THR A 425 -24.65 28.17 25.69
CA THR A 425 -24.55 26.76 25.32
C THR A 425 -24.79 26.63 23.82
N ARG A 426 -24.14 25.65 23.20
CA ARG A 426 -24.43 25.25 21.83
C ARG A 426 -24.25 23.75 21.66
N LEU A 427 -24.87 23.21 20.63
CA LEU A 427 -24.61 21.87 20.16
C LEU A 427 -23.51 21.93 19.10
N LYS A 428 -22.45 21.15 19.29
CA LYS A 428 -21.40 20.95 18.31
C LYS A 428 -21.65 19.62 17.61
N VAL A 429 -21.56 19.62 16.28
CA VAL A 429 -21.66 18.42 15.43
C VAL A 429 -20.48 18.43 14.47
N VAL A 430 -19.83 17.27 14.29
CA VAL A 430 -18.65 17.09 13.42
C VAL A 430 -18.88 16.08 12.30
N VAL A 431 -20.03 15.38 12.32
CA VAL A 431 -20.46 14.24 11.48
C VAL A 431 -19.49 13.04 11.51
N PRO A 432 -20.00 11.80 11.67
CA PRO A 432 -19.17 10.58 11.66
C PRO A 432 -18.42 10.33 10.34
#